data_AF-G3JKE9-F1
#
_entry.id   AF-G3JKE9-F1
#
_cell.length_a   1.000
_cell.length_b   1.000
_cell.length_c   1.000
_cell.angle_alpha   90.00
_cell.angle_beta   90.00
_cell.angle_gamma   90.00
#
_symmetry.space_group_name_H-M   'P 1'
#
loop_
_entity.id
_entity.type
_entity.pdbx_description
1 polymer ?
#
loop_
_entity_poly.entity_id
_entity_poly.type
_entity_poly.pdbx_seq_one_letter_code
_entity_poly.pdbx_strand_id
1 'polypeptide(L)'
;MIHRAICRRSALWLSRRPLGRPFSSEARSDQVQFTYALANTSRDAISSMMDDIASKALSANSSSHDAAVVLATPEFAKNFENADFMGSLASLLAGSSRPDKFHVLGAIVDSIAPPLGSYHTTPGISVLRGHLDHMLPHLWQPEPPRSPEDKEAVSALSFSLGVPKVTLPLARTTFQNNRASTLLASTFDLSGDGSRMERQMERYAQEVLVSDSELPRKMGDLGLWAPLVPVTPPRLVAASFGNIVRGVEIDGQTIPASTELEDAVNAFYGKRGSSAMNTGPAGIWALITPKSGSADAAASWLNGSPTPLSVDTSESSMQELAAKTAIYLHCSHQRGAKLLQVLSGGGGWGAKKGLLSLDPQRTHFSLSEEEEMHRFAQSMSESTFAPTGCTVQFLMALDDVPAMPVYLPPSIVFGVPGTHQELSTRPETPFMGGHFGALSSKGIFVEAPSERDDAEFPDERKLSVPNSRLFMAEGIDERMKGVGKMPTFAEAGLMALLL
;
A
#
# COMPACT_ATOMS: atom_id res chain seq x y z
N MET A 1 -19.38 57.25 13.46
CA MET A 1 -20.55 56.36 13.60
C MET A 1 -20.16 55.03 12.94
N ILE A 2 -19.58 53.99 13.54
CA ILE A 2 -19.80 53.26 14.81
C ILE A 2 -21.25 52.84 15.04
N HIS A 3 -21.54 51.57 14.70
CA HIS A 3 -22.48 50.63 15.33
C HIS A 3 -22.10 49.25 14.76
N ARG A 4 -21.47 48.26 15.43
CA ARG A 4 -21.75 47.52 16.69
C ARG A 4 -23.14 46.86 16.76
N ALA A 5 -23.15 45.54 16.54
CA ALA A 5 -24.08 44.55 17.12
C ALA A 5 -23.31 43.21 17.12
N ILE A 6 -22.70 42.73 18.21
CA ILE A 6 -23.21 42.17 19.48
C ILE A 6 -23.93 40.82 19.30
N CYS A 7 -23.23 39.79 19.77
CA CYS A 7 -23.66 38.44 20.13
C CYS A 7 -24.99 38.36 20.89
N ARG A 8 -25.77 37.30 20.64
CA ARG A 8 -26.51 36.60 21.70
C ARG A 8 -26.47 35.08 21.52
N ARG A 9 -25.89 34.43 22.53
CA ARG A 9 -26.05 33.01 22.88
C ARG A 9 -27.49 32.76 23.32
N SER A 10 -27.97 31.53 23.11
CA SER A 10 -29.04 30.94 23.91
C SER A 10 -28.73 29.45 24.09
N ALA A 11 -28.35 29.10 25.31
CA ALA A 11 -28.38 27.75 25.84
C ALA A 11 -29.70 27.55 26.61
N LEU A 12 -29.94 26.31 27.09
CA LEU A 12 -30.96 25.81 28.04
C LEU A 12 -32.05 24.94 27.33
N TRP A 13 -32.39 23.70 27.69
CA TRP A 13 -32.20 22.89 28.92
C TRP A 13 -32.29 21.37 28.64
N LEU A 14 -31.72 20.60 29.58
CA LEU A 14 -31.72 19.14 29.70
C LEU A 14 -33.09 18.53 30.02
N SER A 15 -33.30 17.28 29.60
CA SER A 15 -34.11 16.30 30.36
C SER A 15 -33.41 14.93 30.42
N ARG A 16 -33.44 14.32 31.61
CA ARG A 16 -32.77 13.06 31.98
C ARG A 16 -33.73 11.86 31.97
N ARG A 17 -33.28 10.75 31.34
CA ARG A 17 -33.38 9.31 31.74
C ARG A 17 -34.77 8.62 31.66
N PRO A 18 -34.85 7.29 31.36
CA PRO A 18 -34.22 6.23 32.15
C PRO A 18 -33.40 5.16 31.40
N LEU A 19 -32.61 4.46 32.22
CA LEU A 19 -31.74 3.33 31.91
C LEU A 19 -32.53 2.10 31.45
N GLY A 20 -32.00 1.45 30.42
CA GLY A 20 -32.29 0.07 30.04
C GLY A 20 -31.35 -0.36 28.92
N ARG A 21 -30.19 -0.94 29.26
CA ARG A 21 -29.42 -1.73 28.30
C ARG A 21 -30.16 -3.07 28.08
N PRO A 22 -29.99 -3.68 26.90
CA PRO A 22 -28.96 -4.71 26.81
C PRO A 22 -27.98 -4.49 25.66
N PHE A 23 -26.81 -5.09 25.85
CA PHE A 23 -25.66 -5.27 24.96
C PHE A 23 -26.04 -5.46 23.48
N SER A 24 -25.52 -4.61 22.59
CA SER A 24 -24.27 -4.79 21.81
C SER A 24 -24.41 -5.84 20.69
N SER A 25 -24.75 -5.39 19.48
CA SER A 25 -24.40 -6.10 18.24
C SER A 25 -23.42 -5.22 17.46
N GLU A 26 -22.24 -5.78 17.25
CA GLU A 26 -21.18 -5.33 16.36
C GLU A 26 -21.76 -4.78 15.04
N ALA A 27 -21.42 -3.54 14.70
CA ALA A 27 -21.64 -3.04 13.35
C ALA A 27 -20.60 -3.71 12.45
N ARG A 28 -20.87 -4.95 12.02
CA ARG A 28 -20.09 -5.58 10.95
C ARG A 28 -20.20 -4.73 9.69
N SER A 29 -19.10 -4.58 8.96
CA SER A 29 -19.09 -3.96 7.63
C SER A 29 -20.24 -4.51 6.79
N ASP A 30 -20.97 -3.61 6.11
CA ASP A 30 -22.01 -3.98 5.16
C ASP A 30 -21.40 -4.71 3.95
N GLN A 31 -20.15 -4.38 3.59
CA GLN A 31 -19.46 -4.97 2.45
C GLN A 31 -18.99 -6.40 2.72
N VAL A 32 -19.00 -7.22 1.67
CA VAL A 32 -18.53 -8.61 1.71
C VAL A 32 -17.30 -8.75 0.83
N GLN A 33 -16.24 -9.29 1.39
CA GLN A 33 -14.96 -9.43 0.72
C GLN A 33 -14.42 -10.85 0.76
N PHE A 34 -13.84 -11.32 -0.33
CA PHE A 34 -13.20 -12.63 -0.41
C PHE A 34 -12.20 -12.71 -1.56
N THR A 35 -11.31 -13.69 -1.49
CA THR A 35 -10.34 -13.98 -2.55
C THR A 35 -10.39 -15.46 -2.89
N TYR A 36 -10.27 -15.77 -4.18
CA TYR A 36 -10.16 -17.13 -4.69
C TYR A 36 -8.86 -17.28 -5.48
N ALA A 37 -7.95 -18.10 -4.95
CA ALA A 37 -6.69 -18.51 -5.55
C ALA A 37 -6.86 -19.80 -6.36
N LEU A 38 -6.32 -19.81 -7.57
CA LEU A 38 -6.34 -20.94 -8.49
C LEU A 38 -4.98 -21.62 -8.56
N ALA A 39 -4.99 -22.95 -8.69
CA ALA A 39 -3.77 -23.72 -8.97
C ALA A 39 -3.26 -23.50 -10.41
N ASN A 40 -4.17 -23.27 -11.36
CA ASN A 40 -3.87 -22.96 -12.75
C ASN A 40 -5.08 -22.25 -13.40
N THR A 41 -4.92 -21.78 -14.64
CA THR A 41 -5.94 -21.02 -15.37
C THR A 41 -6.60 -21.85 -16.48
N SER A 42 -6.63 -23.18 -16.31
CA SER A 42 -7.39 -24.05 -17.20
C SER A 42 -8.89 -23.77 -17.11
N ARG A 43 -9.64 -24.10 -18.17
CA ARG A 43 -11.09 -23.93 -18.21
C ARG A 43 -11.79 -24.68 -17.06
N ASP A 44 -11.30 -25.87 -16.75
CA ASP A 44 -11.83 -26.71 -15.67
C ASP A 44 -11.58 -26.09 -14.30
N ALA A 45 -10.39 -25.50 -14.09
CA ALA A 45 -10.08 -24.79 -12.84
C ALA A 45 -10.96 -23.55 -12.65
N ILE A 46 -11.20 -22.78 -13.71
CA ILE A 46 -12.11 -21.64 -13.67
C ILE A 46 -13.56 -22.09 -13.41
N SER A 47 -14.02 -23.17 -14.04
CA SER A 47 -15.36 -23.73 -13.78
C SER A 47 -15.50 -24.17 -12.33
N SER A 48 -14.50 -24.91 -11.82
CA SER A 48 -14.47 -25.35 -10.42
C SER A 48 -14.48 -24.18 -9.43
N MET A 49 -13.83 -23.06 -9.76
CA MET A 49 -13.91 -21.84 -8.96
C MET A 49 -15.34 -21.30 -8.90
N MET A 50 -16.04 -21.23 -10.04
CA MET A 50 -17.41 -20.73 -10.09
C MET A 50 -18.35 -21.62 -9.26
N ASP A 51 -18.21 -22.93 -9.38
CA ASP A 51 -18.98 -23.92 -8.62
C ASP A 51 -18.68 -23.83 -7.10
N ASP A 52 -17.41 -23.70 -6.74
CA ASP A 52 -16.98 -23.55 -5.36
C ASP A 52 -17.56 -22.28 -4.74
N ILE A 53 -17.45 -21.13 -5.42
CA ILE A 53 -18.02 -19.87 -4.94
C ILE A 53 -19.54 -19.99 -4.77
N ALA A 54 -20.24 -20.66 -5.70
CA ALA A 54 -21.68 -20.86 -5.64
C ALA A 54 -22.10 -21.68 -4.40
N SER A 55 -21.28 -22.68 -4.06
CA SER A 55 -21.51 -23.56 -2.90
C SER A 55 -21.28 -22.88 -1.54
N LYS A 56 -20.57 -21.73 -1.50
CA LYS A 56 -20.34 -20.99 -0.26
C LYS A 56 -21.54 -20.12 0.09
N ALA A 57 -21.71 -19.84 1.38
CA ALA A 57 -22.75 -18.94 1.92
C ALA A 57 -22.70 -17.50 1.37
N LEU A 58 -21.71 -17.16 0.54
CA LEU A 58 -21.66 -15.91 -0.22
C LEU A 58 -22.83 -15.78 -1.21
N SER A 59 -23.38 -16.89 -1.70
CA SER A 59 -24.51 -16.93 -2.62
C SER A 59 -25.82 -16.43 -2.01
N ALA A 60 -25.93 -16.31 -0.68
CA ALA A 60 -27.14 -15.79 -0.05
C ALA A 60 -27.36 -14.29 -0.35
N ASN A 61 -26.28 -13.53 -0.55
CA ASN A 61 -26.28 -12.06 -0.70
C ASN A 61 -27.32 -11.37 0.21
N SER A 62 -27.27 -11.66 1.51
CA SER A 62 -28.31 -11.24 2.48
C SER A 62 -28.46 -9.73 2.60
N SER A 63 -27.39 -8.96 2.34
CA SER A 63 -27.41 -7.49 2.34
C SER A 63 -27.99 -6.89 1.06
N SER A 64 -28.40 -7.72 0.09
CA SER A 64 -28.97 -7.25 -1.20
C SER A 64 -28.02 -6.32 -1.98
N HIS A 65 -26.72 -6.62 -1.95
CA HIS A 65 -25.74 -5.88 -2.74
C HIS A 65 -26.04 -5.97 -4.24
N ASP A 66 -25.82 -4.86 -4.94
CA ASP A 66 -26.05 -4.67 -6.36
C ASP A 66 -24.77 -4.31 -7.14
N ALA A 67 -23.61 -4.30 -6.47
CA ALA A 67 -22.33 -4.02 -7.11
C ALA A 67 -21.18 -4.89 -6.57
N ALA A 68 -20.18 -5.13 -7.42
CA ALA A 68 -18.92 -5.75 -7.04
C ALA A 68 -17.72 -5.14 -7.78
N VAL A 69 -16.61 -5.00 -7.06
CA VAL A 69 -15.27 -4.82 -7.62
C VAL A 69 -14.60 -6.19 -7.68
N VAL A 70 -14.13 -6.56 -8.87
CA VAL A 70 -13.44 -7.83 -9.12
C VAL A 70 -12.04 -7.52 -9.64
N LEU A 71 -11.03 -7.80 -8.82
CA LEU A 71 -9.63 -7.79 -9.21
C LEU A 71 -9.27 -9.18 -9.70
N ALA A 72 -8.63 -9.30 -10.86
CA ALA A 72 -8.20 -10.59 -11.38
C ALA A 72 -6.80 -10.54 -11.97
N THR A 73 -6.10 -11.67 -11.96
CA THR A 73 -4.77 -11.78 -12.55
C THR A 73 -4.81 -11.73 -14.08
N PRO A 74 -3.68 -11.46 -14.77
CA PRO A 74 -3.66 -11.18 -16.22
C PRO A 74 -4.27 -12.26 -17.11
N GLU A 75 -4.32 -13.50 -16.65
CA GLU A 75 -4.89 -14.64 -17.38
C GLU A 75 -6.42 -14.49 -17.59
N PHE A 76 -7.09 -13.69 -16.77
CA PHE A 76 -8.52 -13.38 -16.90
C PHE A 76 -8.83 -12.23 -17.85
N ALA A 77 -7.83 -11.56 -18.44
CA ALA A 77 -8.07 -10.37 -19.26
C ALA A 77 -9.06 -10.61 -20.41
N LYS A 78 -8.99 -11.77 -21.07
CA LYS A 78 -9.95 -12.16 -22.13
C LYS A 78 -11.32 -12.53 -21.57
N ASN A 79 -11.37 -13.15 -20.40
CA ASN A 79 -12.62 -13.49 -19.73
C ASN A 79 -13.43 -12.23 -19.37
N PHE A 80 -12.76 -11.15 -18.98
CA PHE A 80 -13.41 -9.89 -18.60
C PHE A 80 -14.06 -9.15 -19.78
N GLU A 81 -13.65 -9.46 -21.01
CA GLU A 81 -14.29 -8.98 -22.24
C GLU A 81 -15.43 -9.89 -22.71
N ASN A 82 -15.51 -11.11 -22.19
CA ASN A 82 -16.54 -12.06 -22.57
C ASN A 82 -17.83 -11.82 -21.77
N ALA A 83 -18.89 -11.44 -22.48
CA ALA A 83 -20.18 -11.13 -21.88
C ALA A 83 -20.83 -12.31 -21.15
N ASP A 84 -20.68 -13.54 -21.66
CA ASP A 84 -21.27 -14.75 -21.05
C ASP A 84 -20.56 -15.11 -19.74
N PHE A 85 -19.23 -15.03 -19.73
CA PHE A 85 -18.44 -15.26 -18.53
C PHE A 85 -18.76 -14.21 -17.46
N MET A 86 -18.72 -12.92 -17.84
CA MET A 86 -18.99 -11.84 -16.90
C MET A 86 -20.45 -11.82 -16.43
N GLY A 87 -21.40 -12.20 -17.29
CA GLY A 87 -22.80 -12.39 -16.91
C GLY A 87 -22.96 -13.50 -15.89
N SER A 88 -22.29 -14.64 -16.11
CA SER A 88 -22.29 -15.76 -15.17
C SER A 88 -21.68 -15.37 -13.81
N LEU A 89 -20.58 -14.60 -13.83
CA LEU A 89 -19.95 -14.07 -12.62
C LEU A 89 -20.85 -13.05 -11.90
N ALA A 90 -21.50 -12.15 -12.64
CA ALA A 90 -22.44 -11.19 -12.07
C ALA A 90 -23.64 -11.89 -11.40
N SER A 91 -24.23 -12.89 -12.05
CA SER A 91 -25.31 -13.70 -11.44
C SER A 91 -24.85 -14.43 -10.19
N LEU A 92 -23.64 -14.99 -10.21
CA LEU A 92 -23.05 -15.66 -9.07
C LEU A 92 -22.85 -14.71 -7.88
N LEU A 93 -22.33 -13.50 -8.13
CA LEU A 93 -22.07 -12.49 -7.12
C LEU A 93 -23.36 -11.82 -6.60
N ALA A 94 -24.38 -11.68 -7.46
CA ALA A 94 -25.71 -11.25 -7.08
C ALA A 94 -26.40 -12.23 -6.13
N GLY A 95 -26.05 -13.52 -6.22
CA GLY A 95 -26.59 -14.55 -5.34
C GLY A 95 -28.11 -14.68 -5.44
N SER A 96 -28.76 -15.14 -4.36
CA SER A 96 -30.21 -15.35 -4.31
C SER A 96 -31.03 -14.07 -4.19
N SER A 97 -30.42 -12.93 -3.83
CA SER A 97 -31.16 -11.65 -3.77
C SER A 97 -31.58 -11.18 -5.16
N ARG A 98 -30.80 -11.52 -6.20
CA ARG A 98 -31.02 -11.21 -7.62
C ARG A 98 -31.64 -9.82 -7.84
N PRO A 99 -30.92 -8.72 -7.53
CA PRO A 99 -31.40 -7.39 -7.84
C PRO A 99 -31.64 -7.27 -9.35
N ASP A 100 -32.59 -6.43 -9.77
CA ASP A 100 -32.92 -6.22 -11.19
C ASP A 100 -31.67 -5.88 -12.02
N LYS A 101 -30.75 -5.12 -11.42
CA LYS A 101 -29.46 -4.76 -12.01
C LYS A 101 -28.33 -5.12 -11.09
N PHE A 102 -27.22 -5.55 -11.69
CA PHE A 102 -25.97 -5.79 -10.98
C PHE A 102 -24.79 -5.17 -11.73
N HIS A 103 -23.93 -4.46 -11.00
CA HIS A 103 -22.82 -3.72 -11.56
C HIS A 103 -21.48 -4.38 -11.20
N VAL A 104 -20.61 -4.56 -12.19
CA VAL A 104 -19.28 -5.13 -11.98
C VAL A 104 -18.23 -4.17 -12.48
N LEU A 105 -17.34 -3.74 -11.58
CA LEU A 105 -16.08 -3.10 -11.93
C LEU A 105 -14.99 -4.15 -11.97
N GLY A 106 -14.61 -4.58 -13.17
CA GLY A 106 -13.55 -5.54 -13.38
C GLY A 106 -12.20 -4.86 -13.64
N ALA A 107 -11.17 -5.23 -12.90
CA ALA A 107 -9.82 -4.73 -13.08
C ALA A 107 -8.79 -5.86 -13.14
N ILE A 108 -7.86 -5.76 -14.08
CA ILE A 108 -6.75 -6.71 -14.20
C ILE A 108 -5.52 -6.17 -13.47
N VAL A 109 -5.07 -6.90 -12.45
CA VAL A 109 -3.95 -6.55 -11.57
C VAL A 109 -2.77 -7.48 -11.82
N ASP A 110 -1.57 -7.11 -11.38
CA ASP A 110 -0.37 -7.95 -11.62
C ASP A 110 -0.45 -9.25 -10.82
N SER A 111 -0.99 -9.20 -9.60
CA SER A 111 -1.29 -10.37 -8.79
C SER A 111 -2.41 -10.06 -7.80
N ILE A 112 -3.24 -11.05 -7.46
CA ILE A 112 -4.07 -10.96 -6.26
C ILE A 112 -3.16 -10.99 -5.02
N ALA A 113 -3.55 -10.29 -3.96
CA ALA A 113 -2.75 -10.30 -2.74
C ALA A 113 -2.84 -11.71 -2.10
N PRO A 114 -1.71 -12.31 -1.72
CA PRO A 114 -1.73 -13.49 -0.87
C PRO A 114 -2.18 -13.10 0.55
N PRO A 115 -2.67 -14.07 1.35
CA PRO A 115 -2.95 -13.82 2.74
C PRO A 115 -1.68 -13.37 3.47
N LEU A 116 -1.83 -12.46 4.43
CA LEU A 116 -0.71 -11.99 5.25
C LEU A 116 -0.02 -13.19 5.92
N GLY A 117 1.30 -13.25 5.78
CA GLY A 117 2.11 -14.41 6.14
C GLY A 117 2.69 -15.16 4.94
N SER A 118 2.17 -14.92 3.72
CA SER A 118 2.64 -15.55 2.49
C SER A 118 3.10 -14.51 1.45
N TYR A 119 4.11 -14.88 0.68
CA TYR A 119 4.53 -14.14 -0.53
C TYR A 119 4.07 -14.86 -1.81
N HIS A 120 3.51 -16.07 -1.70
CA HIS A 120 3.12 -16.88 -2.83
C HIS A 120 1.86 -16.32 -3.49
N THR A 121 2.06 -15.64 -4.60
CA THR A 121 1.02 -15.23 -5.52
C THR A 121 0.56 -16.42 -6.36
N THR A 122 -0.73 -16.46 -6.64
CA THR A 122 -1.34 -17.44 -7.55
C THR A 122 -2.31 -16.71 -8.47
N PRO A 123 -2.60 -17.26 -9.66
CA PRO A 123 -3.68 -16.76 -10.48
C PRO A 123 -5.00 -16.79 -9.70
N GLY A 124 -5.95 -15.90 -10.00
CA GLY A 124 -7.23 -15.90 -9.30
C GLY A 124 -7.97 -14.59 -9.35
N ILE A 125 -8.97 -14.48 -8.47
CA ILE A 125 -9.80 -13.28 -8.32
C ILE A 125 -9.89 -12.83 -6.86
N SER A 126 -10.01 -11.52 -6.65
CA SER A 126 -10.30 -10.90 -5.36
C SER A 126 -11.52 -10.01 -5.53
N VAL A 127 -12.53 -10.20 -4.68
CA VAL A 127 -13.86 -9.60 -4.83
C VAL A 127 -14.22 -8.78 -3.60
N LEU A 128 -14.66 -7.55 -3.83
CA LEU A 128 -15.32 -6.69 -2.86
C LEU A 128 -16.74 -6.41 -3.36
N ARG A 129 -17.75 -6.85 -2.60
CA ARG A 129 -19.18 -6.72 -2.94
C ARG A 129 -19.85 -5.74 -1.99
N GLY A 130 -20.68 -4.85 -2.53
CA GLY A 130 -21.32 -3.76 -1.79
C GLY A 130 -22.47 -3.12 -2.58
N HIS A 131 -22.98 -1.99 -2.09
CA HIS A 131 -23.97 -1.18 -2.82
C HIS A 131 -23.31 -0.20 -3.78
N LEU A 132 -23.84 -0.07 -5.00
CA LEU A 132 -23.32 0.80 -6.05
C LEU A 132 -23.12 2.24 -5.57
N ASP A 133 -24.17 2.82 -5.00
CA ASP A 133 -24.23 4.24 -4.61
C ASP A 133 -23.23 4.61 -3.51
N HIS A 134 -22.81 3.62 -2.71
CA HIS A 134 -21.85 3.82 -1.62
C HIS A 134 -20.43 3.39 -2.01
N MET A 135 -20.27 2.32 -2.79
CA MET A 135 -18.97 1.72 -3.06
C MET A 135 -18.30 2.29 -4.32
N LEU A 136 -19.09 2.65 -5.33
CA LEU A 136 -18.60 3.02 -6.67
C LEU A 136 -19.19 4.36 -7.13
N PRO A 137 -18.82 5.46 -6.44
CA PRO A 137 -19.30 6.77 -6.81
C PRO A 137 -18.86 7.10 -8.25
N HIS A 138 -19.75 7.77 -8.99
CA HIS A 138 -19.46 8.26 -10.35
C HIS A 138 -19.11 7.18 -11.40
N LEU A 139 -19.33 5.89 -11.12
CA LEU A 139 -18.94 4.77 -12.01
C LEU A 139 -19.35 4.98 -13.47
N TRP A 140 -20.57 5.47 -13.68
CA TRP A 140 -21.18 5.66 -15.00
C TRP A 140 -21.04 7.07 -15.58
N GLN A 141 -20.39 7.97 -14.86
CA GLN A 141 -20.14 9.34 -15.31
C GLN A 141 -18.91 9.37 -16.24
N PRO A 142 -18.89 10.28 -17.24
CA PRO A 142 -17.72 10.47 -18.08
C PRO A 142 -16.49 10.84 -17.26
N GLU A 143 -15.36 10.23 -17.58
CA GLU A 143 -14.07 10.62 -17.00
C GLU A 143 -13.54 11.90 -17.65
N PRO A 144 -12.78 12.74 -16.93
CA PRO A 144 -12.04 13.81 -17.56
C PRO A 144 -11.07 13.24 -18.60
N PRO A 145 -10.70 14.00 -19.64
CA PRO A 145 -9.70 13.53 -20.59
C PRO A 145 -8.37 13.30 -19.87
N ARG A 146 -7.65 12.23 -20.24
CA ARG A 146 -6.28 12.00 -19.74
C ARG A 146 -5.38 13.16 -20.17
N SER A 147 -4.46 13.53 -19.29
CA SER A 147 -3.35 14.40 -19.64
C SER A 147 -2.52 13.76 -20.76
N PRO A 148 -1.90 14.56 -21.65
CA PRO A 148 -0.95 14.04 -22.64
C PRO A 148 0.19 13.22 -22.02
N GLU A 149 0.62 13.59 -20.81
CA GLU A 149 1.69 12.96 -20.03
C GLU A 149 1.30 11.53 -19.59
N ASP A 150 0.01 11.29 -19.32
CA ASP A 150 -0.52 9.99 -18.88
C ASP A 150 -1.01 9.09 -20.03
N LYS A 151 -0.72 9.46 -21.28
CA LYS A 151 -1.17 8.69 -22.45
C LYS A 151 -0.67 7.24 -22.44
N GLU A 152 0.53 7.01 -21.92
CA GLU A 152 1.14 5.68 -21.81
C GLU A 152 0.97 5.03 -20.43
N ALA A 153 0.37 5.76 -19.48
CA ALA A 153 0.09 5.26 -18.15
C ALA A 153 -0.96 4.14 -18.21
N VAL A 154 -0.72 3.09 -17.44
CA VAL A 154 -1.75 2.09 -17.16
C VAL A 154 -2.88 2.73 -16.36
N SER A 155 -4.08 2.20 -16.51
CA SER A 155 -5.21 2.60 -15.67
C SER A 155 -4.93 2.28 -14.19
N ALA A 156 -5.67 2.90 -13.28
CA ALA A 156 -5.50 2.67 -11.85
C ALA A 156 -6.84 2.62 -11.10
N LEU A 157 -6.84 1.89 -9.99
CA LEU A 157 -7.92 1.90 -9.01
C LEU A 157 -7.46 2.59 -7.74
N SER A 158 -8.27 3.49 -7.20
CA SER A 158 -8.01 4.11 -5.91
C SER A 158 -9.00 3.59 -4.87
N PHE A 159 -8.50 3.09 -3.74
CA PHE A 159 -9.29 2.59 -2.63
C PHE A 159 -9.24 3.57 -1.47
N SER A 160 -10.39 4.12 -1.10
CA SER A 160 -10.51 5.02 0.04
C SER A 160 -10.77 4.19 1.29
N LEU A 161 -9.77 4.14 2.18
CA LEU A 161 -9.70 3.29 3.35
C LEU A 161 -9.93 4.13 4.63
N GLY A 162 -10.94 4.99 4.62
CA GLY A 162 -11.11 6.03 5.62
C GLY A 162 -10.37 7.31 5.21
N VAL A 163 -9.42 7.75 6.03
CA VAL A 163 -8.62 8.96 5.73
C VAL A 163 -7.56 8.72 4.65
N PRO A 164 -6.81 7.60 4.66
CA PRO A 164 -5.87 7.28 3.60
C PRO A 164 -6.58 6.73 2.35
N LYS A 165 -6.03 7.07 1.18
CA LYS A 165 -6.44 6.51 -0.11
C LYS A 165 -5.25 5.83 -0.78
N VAL A 166 -5.46 4.59 -1.22
CA VAL A 166 -4.44 3.75 -1.87
C VAL A 166 -4.74 3.63 -3.35
N THR A 167 -3.86 4.15 -4.20
CA THR A 167 -3.94 4.00 -5.65
C THR A 167 -3.07 2.83 -6.11
N LEU A 168 -3.73 1.87 -6.76
CA LEU A 168 -3.20 0.65 -7.33
C LEU A 168 -3.16 0.76 -8.86
N PRO A 169 -1.98 0.97 -9.47
CA PRO A 169 -1.80 0.82 -10.91
C PRO A 169 -2.14 -0.60 -11.36
N LEU A 170 -2.79 -0.72 -12.51
CA LEU A 170 -3.20 -2.00 -13.07
C LEU A 170 -2.10 -2.65 -13.90
N ALA A 171 -2.25 -3.96 -14.13
CA ALA A 171 -1.33 -4.70 -14.97
C ALA A 171 -1.37 -4.22 -16.42
N ARG A 172 -0.23 -4.38 -17.11
CA ARG A 172 -0.21 -4.24 -18.56
C ARG A 172 -0.88 -5.44 -19.21
N THR A 173 -1.92 -5.19 -20.00
CA THR A 173 -2.70 -6.24 -20.66
C THR A 173 -2.52 -6.29 -22.18
N THR A 174 -1.50 -5.60 -22.69
CA THR A 174 -1.31 -5.40 -24.15
C THR A 174 -1.12 -6.72 -24.88
N PHE A 175 -0.43 -7.68 -24.27
CA PHE A 175 -0.22 -9.00 -24.86
C PHE A 175 -1.38 -9.96 -24.63
N GLN A 176 -2.32 -9.62 -23.75
CA GLN A 176 -3.46 -10.45 -23.39
C GLN A 176 -4.71 -10.08 -24.21
N ASN A 177 -4.99 -8.79 -24.37
CA ASN A 177 -6.18 -8.28 -25.07
C ASN A 177 -5.95 -6.98 -25.85
N ASN A 178 -4.71 -6.62 -26.18
CA ASN A 178 -4.35 -5.43 -26.97
C ASN A 178 -4.71 -4.08 -26.32
N ARG A 179 -4.96 -4.03 -25.01
CA ARG A 179 -5.16 -2.78 -24.25
C ARG A 179 -3.91 -2.43 -23.46
N ALA A 180 -3.69 -1.15 -23.13
CA ALA A 180 -2.58 -0.78 -22.25
C ALA A 180 -2.72 -1.41 -20.86
N SER A 181 -3.97 -1.50 -20.38
CA SER A 181 -4.43 -2.09 -19.12
C SER A 181 -5.93 -2.36 -19.24
N THR A 182 -6.50 -3.25 -18.44
CA THR A 182 -7.94 -3.56 -18.49
C THR A 182 -8.64 -3.11 -17.22
N LEU A 183 -9.49 -2.08 -17.36
CA LEU A 183 -10.44 -1.63 -16.33
C LEU A 183 -11.81 -1.41 -17.00
N LEU A 184 -12.78 -2.24 -16.67
CA LEU A 184 -14.08 -2.30 -17.33
C LEU A 184 -15.21 -2.19 -16.31
N ALA A 185 -16.07 -1.19 -16.46
CA ALA A 185 -17.35 -1.11 -15.77
C ALA A 185 -18.42 -1.79 -16.63
N SER A 186 -19.17 -2.73 -16.06
CA SER A 186 -20.25 -3.46 -16.75
C SER A 186 -21.54 -3.46 -15.92
N THR A 187 -22.70 -3.32 -16.56
CA THR A 187 -24.02 -3.49 -15.94
C THR A 187 -24.72 -4.69 -16.55
N PHE A 188 -25.34 -5.50 -15.70
CA PHE A 188 -26.10 -6.68 -16.06
C PHE A 188 -27.55 -6.52 -15.63
N ASP A 189 -28.46 -6.84 -16.54
CA ASP A 189 -29.87 -7.06 -16.26
C ASP A 189 -30.04 -8.51 -15.81
N LEU A 190 -30.56 -8.70 -14.60
CA LEU A 190 -30.79 -9.99 -13.97
C LEU A 190 -32.29 -10.30 -13.76
N SER A 191 -33.18 -9.45 -14.28
CA SER A 191 -34.64 -9.57 -14.07
C SER A 191 -35.26 -10.81 -14.74
N GLY A 192 -34.59 -11.41 -15.71
CA GLY A 192 -35.03 -12.62 -16.42
C GLY A 192 -34.41 -13.92 -15.91
N ASP A 193 -34.59 -15.00 -16.67
CA ASP A 193 -34.03 -16.34 -16.36
C ASP A 193 -32.51 -16.46 -16.59
N GLY A 194 -31.83 -15.37 -16.95
CA GLY A 194 -30.39 -15.31 -17.13
C GLY A 194 -29.84 -13.90 -16.90
N SER A 195 -28.54 -13.74 -17.12
CA SER A 195 -27.88 -12.43 -17.11
C SER A 195 -27.63 -11.93 -18.52
N ARG A 196 -27.95 -10.66 -18.75
CA ARG A 196 -27.64 -9.97 -20.00
C ARG A 196 -26.84 -8.72 -19.70
N MET A 197 -25.67 -8.59 -20.32
CA MET A 197 -24.89 -7.35 -20.25
C MET A 197 -25.63 -6.23 -20.99
N GLU A 198 -26.05 -5.19 -20.27
CA GLU A 198 -26.71 -4.02 -20.85
C GLU A 198 -25.71 -3.00 -21.38
N ARG A 199 -24.64 -2.77 -20.61
CA ARG A 199 -23.65 -1.73 -20.87
C ARG A 199 -22.28 -2.19 -20.39
N GLN A 200 -21.26 -1.86 -21.17
CA GLN A 200 -19.86 -1.95 -20.77
C GLN A 200 -19.14 -0.65 -21.16
N MET A 201 -18.23 -0.20 -20.31
CA MET A 201 -17.44 1.01 -20.50
C MET A 201 -16.02 0.77 -20.00
N GLU A 202 -15.04 1.18 -20.82
CA GLU A 202 -13.65 1.26 -20.38
C GLU A 202 -13.46 2.49 -19.49
N ARG A 203 -12.70 2.30 -18.43
CA ARG A 203 -12.31 3.34 -17.49
C ARG A 203 -10.79 3.45 -17.49
N TYR A 204 -10.26 4.60 -17.10
CA TYR A 204 -8.84 4.71 -16.79
C TYR A 204 -8.51 4.97 -15.32
N ALA A 205 -9.46 5.51 -14.57
CA ALA A 205 -9.34 5.71 -13.14
C ALA A 205 -10.68 5.45 -12.48
N GLN A 206 -10.72 4.78 -11.34
CA GLN A 206 -11.97 4.68 -10.57
C GLN A 206 -11.66 4.65 -9.09
N GLU A 207 -12.43 5.42 -8.33
CA GLU A 207 -12.40 5.38 -6.87
C GLU A 207 -13.38 4.31 -6.36
N VAL A 208 -12.92 3.55 -5.38
CA VAL A 208 -13.65 2.51 -4.66
C VAL A 208 -13.67 2.89 -3.19
N LEU A 209 -14.86 3.07 -2.63
CA LEU A 209 -15.04 3.37 -1.23
C LEU A 209 -15.17 2.07 -0.43
N VAL A 210 -14.20 1.83 0.45
CA VAL A 210 -14.23 0.69 1.36
C VAL A 210 -14.96 1.11 2.62
N SER A 211 -15.96 0.33 3.01
CA SER A 211 -16.70 0.50 4.25
C SER A 211 -16.23 -0.56 5.24
N ASP A 212 -15.62 -0.15 6.35
CA ASP A 212 -15.26 -1.03 7.46
C ASP A 212 -15.58 -0.32 8.79
N SER A 213 -15.88 -1.06 9.85
CA SER A 213 -16.08 -0.51 11.19
C SER A 213 -14.81 0.10 11.78
N GLU A 214 -13.63 -0.36 11.33
CA GLU A 214 -12.33 0.06 11.86
C GLU A 214 -11.46 0.77 10.80
N LEU A 215 -12.07 1.66 10.01
CA LEU A 215 -11.30 2.39 8.99
C LEU A 215 -10.19 3.27 9.60
N PRO A 216 -8.98 3.25 9.02
CA PRO A 216 -7.88 4.15 9.32
C PRO A 216 -8.27 5.62 9.39
N ARG A 217 -7.82 6.30 10.45
CA ARG A 217 -8.06 7.74 10.69
C ARG A 217 -6.86 8.60 10.30
N LYS A 218 -5.71 7.99 10.11
CA LYS A 218 -4.49 8.63 9.60
C LYS A 218 -3.65 7.63 8.81
N MET A 219 -2.69 8.14 8.05
CA MET A 219 -1.75 7.34 7.25
C MET A 219 -1.10 6.24 8.09
N GLY A 220 -0.65 6.59 9.29
CA GLY A 220 0.06 5.68 10.19
C GLY A 220 -0.79 4.58 10.82
N ASP A 221 -2.11 4.54 10.60
CA ASP A 221 -2.95 3.44 11.10
C ASP A 221 -2.89 2.21 10.18
N LEU A 222 -2.33 2.36 8.97
CA LEU A 222 -2.10 1.24 8.06
C LEU A 222 -0.92 0.38 8.54
N GLY A 223 -1.10 -0.94 8.48
CA GLY A 223 -0.03 -1.91 8.62
C GLY A 223 0.97 -1.77 7.47
N LEU A 224 2.27 -1.80 7.78
CA LEU A 224 3.34 -1.78 6.79
C LEU A 224 4.28 -2.95 7.04
N TRP A 225 4.56 -3.72 5.99
CA TRP A 225 5.58 -4.75 5.99
C TRP A 225 6.51 -4.54 4.79
N ALA A 226 7.81 -4.50 5.02
CA ALA A 226 8.82 -4.40 3.97
C ALA A 226 10.07 -5.19 4.37
N PRO A 227 10.44 -6.24 3.61
CA PRO A 227 11.59 -7.10 3.94
C PRO A 227 12.90 -6.44 3.48
N LEU A 228 13.37 -5.48 4.28
CA LEU A 228 14.59 -4.72 4.03
C LEU A 228 15.62 -4.95 5.13
N VAL A 229 16.90 -4.77 4.82
CA VAL A 229 18.00 -4.72 5.81
C VAL A 229 18.71 -3.36 5.79
N PRO A 230 19.12 -2.81 6.93
CA PRO A 230 19.90 -1.57 6.97
C PRO A 230 21.30 -1.78 6.42
N VAL A 231 21.72 -0.90 5.52
CA VAL A 231 23.09 -0.88 4.98
C VAL A 231 23.93 0.26 5.56
N THR A 232 23.28 1.30 6.11
CA THR A 232 23.95 2.38 6.84
C THR A 232 23.30 2.61 8.20
N PRO A 233 24.01 3.24 9.15
CA PRO A 233 23.37 3.85 10.30
C PRO A 233 22.42 4.97 9.86
N PRO A 234 21.47 5.39 10.72
CA PRO A 234 20.71 6.60 10.50
C PRO A 234 21.61 7.83 10.64
N ARG A 235 21.58 8.73 9.66
CA ARG A 235 22.38 9.96 9.63
C ARG A 235 21.49 11.20 9.53
N LEU A 236 21.92 12.30 10.14
CA LEU A 236 21.25 13.60 10.01
C LEU A 236 21.48 14.16 8.60
N VAL A 237 20.42 14.60 7.94
CA VAL A 237 20.54 15.27 6.64
C VAL A 237 20.99 16.71 6.87
N ALA A 238 22.21 17.01 6.41
CA ALA A 238 22.83 18.33 6.55
C ALA A 238 22.58 19.23 5.33
N ALA A 239 22.45 18.63 4.14
CA ALA A 239 22.17 19.37 2.91
C ALA A 239 21.35 18.54 1.91
N SER A 240 20.25 19.11 1.44
CA SER A 240 19.38 18.53 0.41
C SER A 240 18.78 19.62 -0.49
N PHE A 241 18.35 19.23 -1.70
CA PHE A 241 17.70 20.11 -2.66
C PHE A 241 16.79 19.31 -3.58
N GLY A 242 15.49 19.67 -3.67
CA GLY A 242 14.51 18.88 -4.41
C GLY A 242 14.49 17.43 -3.93
N ASN A 243 14.67 16.48 -4.84
CA ASN A 243 14.79 15.05 -4.54
C ASN A 243 16.25 14.58 -4.30
N ILE A 244 17.21 15.50 -4.20
CA ILE A 244 18.64 15.17 -4.07
C ILE A 244 19.11 15.37 -2.63
N VAL A 245 19.66 14.32 -2.03
CA VAL A 245 20.41 14.39 -0.77
C VAL A 245 21.89 14.59 -1.11
N ARG A 246 22.47 15.70 -0.64
CA ARG A 246 23.86 16.07 -0.95
C ARG A 246 24.82 15.70 0.17
N GLY A 247 24.41 15.95 1.41
CA GLY A 247 25.29 15.78 2.56
C GLY A 247 24.56 15.25 3.79
N VAL A 248 25.26 14.37 4.50
CA VAL A 248 24.85 13.83 5.79
C VAL A 248 25.89 14.18 6.85
N GLU A 249 25.47 14.23 8.10
CA GLU A 249 26.33 14.52 9.24
C GLU A 249 26.91 13.22 9.84
N ILE A 250 28.23 13.15 9.92
CA ILE A 250 28.98 12.11 10.63
C ILE A 250 30.01 12.81 11.53
N ASP A 251 29.97 12.52 12.82
CA ASP A 251 30.88 13.07 13.83
C ASP A 251 31.00 14.61 13.79
N GLY A 252 29.87 15.29 13.56
CA GLY A 252 29.79 16.76 13.47
C GLY A 252 30.30 17.35 12.15
N GLN A 253 30.71 16.51 11.19
CA GLN A 253 31.14 16.94 9.86
C GLN A 253 30.12 16.57 8.79
N THR A 254 29.89 17.50 7.86
CA THR A 254 29.07 17.22 6.67
C THR A 254 29.93 16.50 5.64
N ILE A 255 29.54 15.28 5.29
CA ILE A 255 30.16 14.49 4.23
C ILE A 255 29.17 14.22 3.10
N PRO A 256 29.61 13.89 1.87
CA PRO A 256 28.70 13.57 0.79
C PRO A 256 27.88 12.32 1.09
N ALA A 257 26.56 12.40 0.85
CA ALA A 257 25.60 11.38 1.27
C ALA A 257 25.82 10.02 0.62
N SER A 258 26.36 9.96 -0.61
CA SER A 258 26.63 8.69 -1.28
C SER A 258 27.86 7.95 -0.77
N THR A 259 28.79 8.61 -0.06
CA THR A 259 30.10 8.02 0.29
C THR A 259 29.96 6.76 1.15
N GLU A 260 29.27 6.87 2.29
CA GLU A 260 29.06 5.73 3.20
C GLU A 260 28.24 4.61 2.54
N LEU A 261 27.25 5.00 1.71
CA LEU A 261 26.39 4.04 1.00
C LEU A 261 27.17 3.26 -0.06
N GLU A 262 27.97 3.94 -0.89
CA GLU A 262 28.79 3.32 -1.92
C GLU A 262 29.77 2.32 -1.31
N ASP A 263 30.43 2.68 -0.22
CA ASP A 263 31.35 1.79 0.50
C ASP A 263 30.61 0.56 1.07
N ALA A 264 29.47 0.76 1.73
CA ALA A 264 28.67 -0.32 2.31
C ALA A 264 28.14 -1.29 1.23
N VAL A 265 27.65 -0.76 0.12
CA VAL A 265 27.11 -1.53 -1.00
C VAL A 265 28.21 -2.31 -1.71
N ASN A 266 29.37 -1.68 -1.96
CA ASN A 266 30.52 -2.35 -2.57
C ASN A 266 31.06 -3.47 -1.67
N ALA A 267 31.11 -3.26 -0.36
CA ALA A 267 31.51 -4.27 0.60
C ALA A 267 30.56 -5.48 0.61
N PHE A 268 29.26 -5.23 0.51
CA PHE A 268 28.23 -6.27 0.46
C PHE A 268 28.34 -7.12 -0.82
N TYR A 269 28.42 -6.50 -2.00
CA TYR A 269 28.52 -7.22 -3.27
C TYR A 269 29.89 -7.85 -3.52
N GLY A 270 30.98 -7.21 -3.08
CA GLY A 270 32.34 -7.67 -3.31
C GLY A 270 32.68 -9.04 -2.70
N LYS A 271 32.04 -9.42 -1.59
CA LYS A 271 32.27 -10.74 -0.95
C LYS A 271 31.28 -11.84 -1.37
N ARG A 272 30.10 -11.49 -1.91
CA ARG A 272 29.03 -12.47 -2.22
C ARG A 272 29.04 -13.02 -3.64
N GLY A 273 29.95 -12.51 -4.48
CA GLY A 273 30.09 -12.93 -5.87
C GLY A 273 28.92 -12.48 -6.76
N SER A 274 29.06 -12.69 -8.06
CA SER A 274 28.13 -12.25 -9.11
C SER A 274 26.74 -12.92 -9.10
N SER A 275 26.42 -13.73 -8.08
CA SER A 275 25.09 -14.32 -7.88
C SER A 275 24.10 -13.37 -7.21
N ALA A 276 24.56 -12.30 -6.54
CA ALA A 276 23.72 -11.28 -5.89
C ALA A 276 23.34 -10.11 -6.83
N MET A 277 23.66 -10.24 -8.12
CA MET A 277 23.65 -9.16 -9.12
C MET A 277 22.30 -9.00 -9.87
N ASN A 278 21.24 -9.67 -9.39
CA ASN A 278 19.97 -9.78 -10.11
C ASN A 278 18.91 -8.74 -9.70
N THR A 279 19.16 -7.93 -8.68
CA THR A 279 18.40 -6.69 -8.48
C THR A 279 19.04 -5.62 -9.35
N GLY A 280 18.28 -5.07 -10.31
CA GLY A 280 18.73 -3.97 -11.17
C GLY A 280 19.28 -2.78 -10.36
N PRO A 281 19.79 -1.73 -11.04
CA PRO A 281 20.51 -0.65 -10.38
C PRO A 281 19.68 -0.04 -9.24
N ALA A 282 20.15 -0.29 -8.01
CA ALA A 282 19.67 0.20 -6.72
C ALA A 282 18.36 -0.39 -6.18
N GLY A 283 18.37 -1.68 -5.81
CA GLY A 283 17.49 -2.25 -4.76
C GLY A 283 17.74 -1.63 -3.37
N ILE A 284 17.80 -0.30 -3.31
CA ILE A 284 18.12 0.52 -2.14
C ILE A 284 16.99 1.52 -1.93
N TRP A 285 16.55 1.64 -0.67
CA TRP A 285 15.55 2.59 -0.23
C TRP A 285 16.10 3.45 0.90
N ALA A 286 15.75 4.72 0.91
CA ALA A 286 16.02 5.65 1.99
C ALA A 286 14.79 5.73 2.89
N LEU A 287 14.96 5.39 4.17
CA LEU A 287 13.99 5.71 5.22
C LEU A 287 14.24 7.14 5.69
N ILE A 288 13.29 8.01 5.39
CA ILE A 288 13.29 9.41 5.83
C ILE A 288 12.41 9.54 7.06
N THR A 289 13.03 9.87 8.19
CA THR A 289 12.34 10.10 9.46
C THR A 289 12.23 11.60 9.70
N PRO A 290 11.01 12.17 9.87
CA PRO A 290 10.81 13.60 10.06
C PRO A 290 11.61 14.16 11.24
N LYS A 291 12.00 15.43 11.12
CA LYS A 291 12.62 16.18 12.22
C LYS A 291 11.70 16.17 13.43
N SER A 292 12.21 15.67 14.55
CA SER A 292 11.51 15.70 15.83
C SER A 292 11.56 17.11 16.44
N GLY A 293 10.43 17.57 17.01
CA GLY A 293 10.36 18.84 17.74
C GLY A 293 11.07 18.84 19.09
N SER A 294 11.50 17.68 19.60
CA SER A 294 12.31 17.54 20.81
C SER A 294 13.51 16.61 20.61
N ALA A 295 14.59 16.88 21.35
CA ALA A 295 15.80 16.06 21.34
C ALA A 295 15.51 14.61 21.81
N ASP A 296 14.61 14.43 22.77
CA ASP A 296 14.22 13.11 23.29
C ASP A 296 13.49 12.26 22.23
N ALA A 297 12.62 12.86 21.43
CA ALA A 297 11.95 12.14 20.36
C ALA A 297 12.90 11.85 19.18
N ALA A 298 13.89 12.70 18.90
CA ALA A 298 14.97 12.39 17.94
C ALA A 298 15.81 11.19 18.41
N ALA A 299 16.17 11.14 19.69
CA ALA A 299 16.86 10.00 20.29
C ALA A 299 16.01 8.72 20.28
N SER A 300 14.68 8.83 20.46
CA SER A 300 13.76 7.69 20.36
C SER A 300 13.76 7.03 18.98
N TRP A 301 13.93 7.80 17.90
CA TRP A 301 14.04 7.27 16.53
C TRP A 301 15.35 6.50 16.30
N LEU A 302 16.44 6.99 16.88
CA LEU A 302 17.79 6.46 16.73
C LEU A 302 18.02 5.20 17.59
N ASN A 303 17.52 5.21 18.84
CA ASN A 303 17.75 4.13 19.80
C ASN A 303 17.05 2.81 19.45
N GLY A 304 16.06 2.83 18.55
CA GLY A 304 15.36 1.64 18.06
C GLY A 304 15.79 1.16 16.68
N SER A 305 16.71 1.88 16.00
CA SER A 305 17.16 1.50 14.66
C SER A 305 17.94 0.19 14.72
N PRO A 306 17.61 -0.80 13.87
CA PRO A 306 18.45 -1.98 13.73
C PRO A 306 19.85 -1.59 13.28
N THR A 307 20.85 -2.31 13.80
CA THR A 307 22.25 -2.09 13.41
C THR A 307 22.46 -2.46 11.96
N PRO A 308 23.30 -1.70 11.22
CA PRO A 308 23.60 -1.99 9.82
C PRO A 308 24.18 -3.38 9.63
N LEU A 309 23.94 -3.92 8.45
CA LEU A 309 24.47 -5.19 8.02
C LEU A 309 26.00 -5.19 8.09
N SER A 310 26.56 -6.19 8.76
CA SER A 310 27.99 -6.47 8.70
C SER A 310 28.29 -7.43 7.55
N VAL A 311 29.48 -7.33 6.97
CA VAL A 311 29.89 -8.15 5.84
C VAL A 311 30.00 -9.65 6.19
N ASP A 312 30.16 -9.98 7.48
CA ASP A 312 30.28 -11.36 7.95
C ASP A 312 28.95 -11.93 8.49
N THR A 313 27.83 -11.29 8.19
CA THR A 313 26.49 -11.73 8.63
C THR A 313 26.06 -13.00 7.87
N SER A 314 25.66 -14.04 8.59
CA SER A 314 25.10 -15.26 7.98
C SER A 314 23.70 -15.01 7.39
N GLU A 315 23.23 -15.90 6.52
CA GLU A 315 21.88 -15.80 5.93
C GLU A 315 20.75 -15.81 6.95
N SER A 316 20.83 -16.70 7.95
CA SER A 316 19.85 -16.74 9.05
C SER A 316 19.81 -15.44 9.84
N SER A 317 20.97 -14.83 10.10
CA SER A 317 21.06 -13.55 10.78
C SER A 317 20.53 -12.39 9.94
N MET A 318 20.62 -12.46 8.61
CA MET A 318 20.01 -11.45 7.73
C MET A 318 18.48 -11.54 7.70
N GLN A 319 17.92 -12.74 7.69
CA GLN A 319 16.46 -12.91 7.77
C GLN A 319 15.94 -12.39 9.12
N GLU A 320 16.62 -12.69 10.22
CA GLU A 320 16.28 -12.13 11.54
C GLU A 320 16.40 -10.59 11.55
N LEU A 321 17.47 -10.05 10.96
CA LEU A 321 17.66 -8.61 10.84
C LEU A 321 16.56 -7.97 9.98
N ALA A 322 16.17 -8.59 8.87
CA ALA A 322 15.10 -8.11 8.00
C ALA A 322 13.75 -8.13 8.71
N ALA A 323 13.45 -9.16 9.50
CA ALA A 323 12.24 -9.22 10.32
C ALA A 323 12.20 -8.10 11.37
N LYS A 324 13.31 -7.88 12.10
CA LYS A 324 13.46 -6.77 13.06
C LYS A 324 13.30 -5.41 12.37
N THR A 325 13.87 -5.29 11.17
CA THR A 325 13.79 -4.07 10.36
C THR A 325 12.37 -3.81 9.89
N ALA A 326 11.62 -4.83 9.47
CA ALA A 326 10.22 -4.68 9.08
C ALA A 326 9.35 -4.17 10.24
N ILE A 327 9.58 -4.66 11.48
CA ILE A 327 8.92 -4.15 12.69
C ILE A 327 9.29 -2.68 12.94
N TYR A 328 10.58 -2.34 12.83
CA TYR A 328 11.05 -0.96 12.96
C TYR A 328 10.42 -0.04 11.91
N LEU A 329 10.30 -0.49 10.65
CA LEU A 329 9.68 0.23 9.56
C LEU A 329 8.19 0.46 9.80
N HIS A 330 7.47 -0.54 10.32
CA HIS A 330 6.08 -0.37 10.72
C HIS A 330 5.94 0.72 11.78
N CYS A 331 6.66 0.60 12.91
CA CYS A 331 6.64 1.61 13.97
C CYS A 331 7.03 3.01 13.46
N SER A 332 7.97 3.07 12.51
CA SER A 332 8.41 4.33 11.91
C SER A 332 7.34 4.93 11.00
N HIS A 333 6.67 4.10 10.21
CA HIS A 333 5.54 4.49 9.38
C HIS A 333 4.39 5.09 10.20
N GLN A 334 4.05 4.48 11.34
CA GLN A 334 3.01 4.98 12.26
C GLN A 334 3.27 6.41 12.76
N ARG A 335 4.54 6.82 12.74
CA ARG A 335 5.03 8.12 13.22
C ARG A 335 5.42 9.06 12.07
N GLY A 336 5.07 8.74 10.83
CA GLY A 336 5.26 9.63 9.68
C GLY A 336 6.54 9.42 8.86
N ALA A 337 7.31 8.36 9.09
CA ALA A 337 8.47 8.05 8.27
C ALA A 337 8.08 7.62 6.84
N LYS A 338 8.94 7.93 5.88
CA LYS A 338 8.73 7.67 4.45
C LYS A 338 9.83 6.77 3.90
N LEU A 339 9.47 5.82 3.05
CA LEU A 339 10.43 5.05 2.27
C LEU A 339 10.48 5.61 0.84
N LEU A 340 11.66 5.99 0.38
CA LEU A 340 11.89 6.53 -0.96
C LEU A 340 12.96 5.71 -1.66
N GLN A 341 12.69 5.24 -2.88
CA GLN A 341 13.69 4.49 -3.63
C GLN A 341 14.86 5.41 -4.02
N VAL A 342 16.08 4.90 -3.92
CA VAL A 342 17.27 5.60 -4.41
C VAL A 342 17.43 5.25 -5.89
N LEU A 343 17.37 6.25 -6.78
CA LEU A 343 17.49 6.05 -8.22
C LEU A 343 18.94 6.08 -8.71
N SER A 344 19.80 6.87 -8.05
CA SER A 344 21.21 6.96 -8.41
C SER A 344 22.05 7.53 -7.28
N GLY A 345 23.24 6.97 -7.07
CA GLY A 345 24.38 7.64 -6.42
C GLY A 345 25.26 8.26 -7.49
N GLY A 346 25.50 9.57 -7.39
CA GLY A 346 26.23 10.34 -8.35
C GLY A 346 27.70 9.89 -8.39
N GLY A 347 28.12 9.38 -9.55
CA GLY A 347 29.40 8.70 -9.73
C GLY A 347 30.61 9.47 -9.21
N GLY A 348 31.66 8.73 -8.84
CA GLY A 348 32.85 9.20 -8.09
C GLY A 348 33.69 10.35 -8.67
N TRP A 349 33.25 11.03 -9.74
CA TRP A 349 33.97 12.08 -10.47
C TRP A 349 33.08 13.28 -10.83
N GLY A 350 33.65 14.50 -10.75
CA GLY A 350 32.99 15.75 -11.19
C GLY A 350 31.97 16.34 -10.21
N ALA A 351 31.22 17.36 -10.65
CA ALA A 351 30.27 18.12 -9.84
C ALA A 351 29.04 17.31 -9.34
N LYS A 352 28.89 16.06 -9.83
CA LYS A 352 27.83 15.13 -9.42
C LYS A 352 28.31 14.08 -8.41
N LYS A 353 29.59 14.10 -8.04
CA LYS A 353 30.16 13.19 -7.04
C LYS A 353 29.45 13.39 -5.70
N GLY A 354 28.96 12.31 -5.10
CA GLY A 354 28.40 12.38 -3.74
C GLY A 354 26.89 12.59 -3.63
N LEU A 355 26.20 12.80 -4.76
CA LEU A 355 24.78 13.16 -4.80
C LEU A 355 23.88 11.92 -4.81
N LEU A 356 22.87 11.83 -3.95
CA LEU A 356 21.87 10.76 -4.02
C LEU A 356 20.54 11.30 -4.52
N SER A 357 20.05 10.75 -5.63
CA SER A 357 18.72 11.06 -6.16
C SER A 357 17.69 10.09 -5.60
N LEU A 358 16.67 10.62 -4.95
CA LEU A 358 15.49 9.88 -4.50
C LEU A 358 14.43 9.86 -5.60
N ASP A 359 13.58 8.84 -5.62
CA ASP A 359 12.45 8.75 -6.55
C ASP A 359 11.48 9.92 -6.33
N PRO A 360 11.31 10.81 -7.32
CA PRO A 360 10.42 11.94 -7.18
C PRO A 360 8.94 11.57 -7.32
N GLN A 361 8.62 10.36 -7.80
CA GLN A 361 7.25 9.97 -8.11
C GLN A 361 6.44 9.71 -6.83
N ARG A 362 5.41 10.54 -6.59
CA ARG A 362 4.51 10.44 -5.43
C ARG A 362 3.09 10.04 -5.77
N THR A 363 2.68 10.27 -7.01
CA THR A 363 1.38 9.91 -7.56
C THR A 363 1.56 9.03 -8.78
N HIS A 364 0.52 8.26 -9.12
CA HIS A 364 0.54 7.42 -10.32
C HIS A 364 0.38 8.25 -11.60
N PHE A 365 -0.65 9.11 -11.61
CA PHE A 365 -0.91 10.04 -12.69
C PHE A 365 -0.11 11.33 -12.49
N SER A 366 0.19 11.97 -13.61
CA SER A 366 0.89 13.25 -13.65
C SER A 366 0.03 14.33 -13.02
N LEU A 367 0.69 15.28 -12.35
CA LEU A 367 0.00 16.43 -11.77
C LEU A 367 -0.32 17.44 -12.87
N SER A 368 -1.20 18.40 -12.59
CA SER A 368 -1.38 19.53 -13.50
C SER A 368 -0.11 20.39 -13.57
N GLU A 369 0.15 21.07 -14.69
CA GLU A 369 1.31 21.96 -14.85
C GLU A 369 1.35 23.02 -13.72
N GLU A 370 0.18 23.52 -13.31
CA GLU A 370 0.06 24.47 -12.20
C GLU A 370 0.50 23.87 -10.86
N GLU A 371 0.07 22.65 -10.55
CA GLU A 371 0.47 21.95 -9.33
C GLU A 371 1.95 21.59 -9.34
N GLU A 372 2.50 21.17 -10.48
CA GLU A 372 3.92 20.89 -10.64
C GLU A 372 4.77 22.14 -10.41
N MET A 373 4.38 23.27 -11.02
CA MET A 373 5.05 24.56 -10.84
C MET A 373 5.00 25.00 -9.37
N HIS A 374 3.85 24.83 -8.71
CA HIS A 374 3.69 25.19 -7.31
C HIS A 374 4.57 24.34 -6.38
N ARG A 375 4.60 23.03 -6.60
CA ARG A 375 5.48 22.10 -5.85
C ARG A 375 6.95 22.36 -6.13
N PHE A 376 7.30 22.71 -7.36
CA PHE A 376 8.66 23.08 -7.73
C PHE A 376 9.09 24.35 -6.97
N ALA A 377 8.27 25.39 -6.97
CA ALA A 377 8.54 26.63 -6.24
C ALA A 377 8.73 26.38 -4.74
N GLN A 378 7.89 25.54 -4.13
CA GLN A 378 8.04 25.14 -2.72
C GLN A 378 9.34 24.36 -2.46
N SER A 379 9.76 23.51 -3.40
CA SER A 379 10.99 22.72 -3.27
C SER A 379 12.29 23.55 -3.34
N MET A 380 12.21 24.79 -3.85
CA MET A 380 13.34 25.71 -3.95
C MET A 380 13.74 26.30 -2.60
N SER A 381 12.82 26.40 -1.64
CA SER A 381 13.12 26.87 -0.28
C SER A 381 13.67 25.76 0.62
N GLU A 382 13.04 24.60 0.62
CA GLU A 382 13.50 23.40 1.34
C GLU A 382 13.07 22.15 0.57
N SER A 383 13.90 21.10 0.60
CA SER A 383 13.54 19.82 -0.01
C SER A 383 12.30 19.22 0.68
N THR A 384 11.27 18.91 -0.08
CA THR A 384 10.05 18.24 0.43
C THR A 384 10.21 16.71 0.55
N PHE A 385 11.33 16.15 0.09
CA PHE A 385 11.61 14.70 0.12
C PHE A 385 12.42 14.30 1.35
N ALA A 386 13.54 14.99 1.59
CA ALA A 386 14.41 14.82 2.75
C ALA A 386 14.88 16.20 3.28
N PRO A 387 14.01 16.95 4.00
CA PRO A 387 14.36 18.28 4.52
C PRO A 387 15.57 18.25 5.46
N THR A 388 16.36 19.32 5.49
CA THR A 388 17.49 19.43 6.44
C THR A 388 17.02 19.26 7.89
N GLY A 389 17.77 18.50 8.67
CA GLY A 389 17.42 18.17 10.06
C GLY A 389 16.54 16.93 10.22
N CYS A 390 16.11 16.29 9.13
CA CYS A 390 15.54 14.94 9.17
C CYS A 390 16.65 13.89 9.29
N THR A 391 16.29 12.65 9.62
CA THR A 391 17.22 11.53 9.60
C THR A 391 16.99 10.70 8.34
N VAL A 392 18.07 10.22 7.72
CA VAL A 392 18.05 9.27 6.60
C VAL A 392 18.78 7.99 6.99
N GLN A 393 18.18 6.84 6.71
CA GLN A 393 18.85 5.54 6.79
C GLN A 393 18.67 4.80 5.48
N PHE A 394 19.75 4.24 4.93
CA PHE A 394 19.67 3.45 3.71
C PHE A 394 19.48 1.98 4.02
N LEU A 395 18.60 1.36 3.24
CA LEU A 395 18.10 0.01 3.40
C LEU A 395 18.18 -0.72 2.06
N MET A 396 18.40 -2.02 2.06
CA MET A 396 18.50 -2.85 0.87
C MET A 396 17.48 -3.99 0.89
N ALA A 397 16.91 -4.35 -0.25
CA ALA A 397 16.06 -5.53 -0.37
C ALA A 397 16.89 -6.81 -0.38
N LEU A 398 16.33 -7.86 0.22
CA LEU A 398 16.89 -9.21 0.16
C LEU A 398 16.22 -10.02 -0.95
N ASP A 399 16.99 -10.91 -1.58
CA ASP A 399 16.44 -11.94 -2.46
C ASP A 399 15.66 -12.98 -1.64
N ASP A 400 16.25 -13.47 -0.54
CA ASP A 400 15.60 -14.34 0.43
C ASP A 400 14.89 -13.53 1.51
N VAL A 401 13.56 -13.42 1.39
CA VAL A 401 12.74 -12.63 2.31
C VAL A 401 12.40 -13.40 3.60
N PRO A 402 12.39 -12.74 4.78
CA PRO A 402 11.97 -13.36 6.02
C PRO A 402 10.47 -13.70 5.99
N ALA A 403 10.07 -14.66 6.81
CA ALA A 403 8.65 -14.97 7.03
C ALA A 403 7.90 -13.72 7.51
N MET A 404 6.74 -13.47 6.90
CA MET A 404 5.84 -12.39 7.28
C MET A 404 4.97 -12.84 8.46
N PRO A 405 4.62 -11.94 9.41
CA PRO A 405 3.63 -12.26 10.43
C PRO A 405 2.29 -12.64 9.79
N VAL A 406 1.70 -13.72 10.28
CA VAL A 406 0.38 -14.17 9.85
C VAL A 406 -0.68 -13.32 10.56
N TYR A 407 -1.68 -12.87 9.83
CA TYR A 407 -2.87 -12.22 10.37
C TYR A 407 -4.12 -12.96 9.89
N LEU A 408 -5.11 -13.06 10.77
CA LEU A 408 -6.39 -13.68 10.41
C LEU A 408 -7.27 -12.64 9.71
N PRO A 409 -8.06 -13.04 8.68
CA PRO A 409 -9.09 -12.18 8.12
C PRO A 409 -10.11 -11.72 9.18
N PRO A 410 -10.78 -10.55 9.00
CA PRO A 410 -10.81 -9.75 7.78
C PRO A 410 -9.53 -8.97 7.52
N SER A 411 -9.13 -8.86 6.25
CA SER A 411 -7.98 -8.07 5.84
C SER A 411 -8.12 -7.49 4.45
N ILE A 412 -7.61 -6.27 4.28
CA ILE A 412 -7.45 -5.61 2.98
C ILE A 412 -5.97 -5.36 2.76
N VAL A 413 -5.43 -5.85 1.65
CA VAL A 413 -3.98 -5.91 1.43
C VAL A 413 -3.62 -5.36 0.06
N PHE A 414 -2.73 -4.38 0.03
CA PHE A 414 -2.10 -3.88 -1.18
C PHE A 414 -0.58 -3.99 -1.08
N GLY A 415 0.12 -4.01 -2.20
CA GLY A 415 1.57 -4.04 -2.14
C GLY A 415 2.25 -4.28 -3.47
N VAL A 416 3.49 -4.77 -3.37
CA VAL A 416 4.36 -4.99 -4.52
C VAL A 416 4.72 -6.48 -4.57
N PRO A 417 4.59 -7.14 -5.73
CA PRO A 417 5.02 -8.53 -5.88
C PRO A 417 6.54 -8.65 -5.73
N GLY A 418 7.04 -9.85 -5.44
CA GLY A 418 8.47 -10.15 -5.46
C GLY A 418 9.03 -10.19 -6.88
N THR A 419 10.34 -10.05 -7.02
CA THR A 419 11.07 -10.16 -8.30
C THR A 419 11.24 -11.60 -8.77
N HIS A 420 11.35 -12.55 -7.82
CA HIS A 420 11.39 -13.98 -8.09
C HIS A 420 10.12 -14.63 -7.57
N GLN A 421 9.25 -15.03 -8.48
CA GLN A 421 7.94 -15.58 -8.17
C GLN A 421 7.97 -17.09 -8.42
N GLU A 422 8.18 -17.88 -7.36
CA GLU A 422 7.88 -19.31 -7.43
C GLU A 422 6.36 -19.47 -7.40
N LEU A 423 5.80 -19.81 -8.57
CA LEU A 423 4.41 -20.24 -8.67
C LEU A 423 4.24 -21.50 -7.81
N SER A 424 3.45 -21.40 -6.75
CA SER A 424 3.02 -22.59 -6.01
C SER A 424 2.21 -23.51 -6.93
N THR A 425 2.48 -24.80 -6.87
CA THR A 425 1.77 -25.81 -7.67
C THR A 425 0.35 -26.08 -7.18
N ARG A 426 -0.03 -25.62 -5.97
CA ARG A 426 -1.41 -25.67 -5.49
C ARG A 426 -1.62 -24.75 -4.28
N PRO A 427 -2.63 -23.85 -4.27
CA PRO A 427 -3.00 -23.13 -3.06
C PRO A 427 -3.55 -24.12 -2.02
N GLU A 428 -3.06 -24.02 -0.77
CA GLU A 428 -3.53 -24.86 0.34
C GLU A 428 -5.02 -24.60 0.64
N THR A 429 -5.44 -23.35 0.55
CA THR A 429 -6.83 -22.90 0.70
C THR A 429 -7.20 -22.00 -0.48
N PRO A 430 -7.90 -22.52 -1.51
CA PRO A 430 -8.23 -21.72 -2.68
C PRO A 430 -9.17 -20.57 -2.32
N PHE A 431 -10.12 -20.78 -1.41
CA PHE A 431 -11.08 -19.76 -0.99
C PHE A 431 -10.70 -19.13 0.36
N MET A 432 -10.65 -17.79 0.39
CA MET A 432 -10.34 -16.98 1.58
C MET A 432 -11.45 -15.94 1.80
N GLY A 433 -12.36 -16.22 2.73
CA GLY A 433 -13.40 -15.27 3.14
C GLY A 433 -12.83 -14.16 4.03
N GLY A 434 -13.34 -12.93 3.87
CA GLY A 434 -12.87 -11.76 4.61
C GLY A 434 -11.56 -11.17 4.08
N HIS A 435 -10.98 -11.69 3.00
CA HIS A 435 -9.74 -11.19 2.41
C HIS A 435 -9.98 -10.49 1.07
N PHE A 436 -9.45 -9.29 0.87
CA PHE A 436 -9.45 -8.59 -0.41
C PHE A 436 -8.13 -7.86 -0.67
N GLY A 437 -7.66 -7.85 -1.92
CA GLY A 437 -6.42 -7.16 -2.20
C GLY A 437 -5.72 -7.56 -3.49
N ALA A 438 -4.74 -6.75 -3.87
CA ALA A 438 -3.93 -6.96 -5.06
C ALA A 438 -2.55 -6.31 -4.94
N LEU A 439 -1.64 -6.76 -5.78
CA LEU A 439 -0.28 -6.25 -5.87
C LEU A 439 -0.04 -5.60 -7.23
N SER A 440 0.81 -4.58 -7.24
CA SER A 440 1.23 -3.83 -8.44
C SER A 440 2.75 -3.84 -8.57
N SER A 441 3.25 -4.30 -9.72
CA SER A 441 4.66 -4.26 -10.11
C SER A 441 5.18 -2.83 -10.32
N LYS A 442 4.28 -1.85 -10.49
CA LYS A 442 4.60 -0.41 -10.59
C LYS A 442 4.76 0.26 -9.22
N GLY A 443 4.53 -0.47 -8.14
CA GLY A 443 4.36 0.10 -6.80
C GLY A 443 2.90 0.48 -6.54
N ILE A 444 2.62 0.84 -5.30
CA ILE A 444 1.34 1.44 -4.90
C ILE A 444 1.58 2.85 -4.37
N PHE A 445 0.58 3.70 -4.53
CA PHE A 445 0.64 5.10 -4.08
C PHE A 445 -0.37 5.29 -2.97
N VAL A 446 0.00 6.05 -1.94
CA VAL A 446 -0.86 6.31 -0.79
C VAL A 446 -0.88 7.80 -0.56
N GLU A 447 -2.08 8.35 -0.42
CA GLU A 447 -2.29 9.75 -0.08
C GLU A 447 -3.16 9.87 1.17
N ALA A 448 -2.87 10.85 2.02
CA ALA A 448 -3.74 11.26 3.11
C ALA A 448 -3.63 12.78 3.28
N PRO A 449 -4.63 13.45 3.87
CA PRO A 449 -4.46 14.82 4.34
C PRO A 449 -3.22 14.94 5.22
N SER A 450 -2.46 16.02 5.05
CA SER A 450 -1.28 16.25 5.88
C SER A 450 -1.69 16.50 7.34
N GLU A 451 -0.93 15.94 8.28
CA GLU A 451 -1.13 16.16 9.72
C GLU A 451 -0.65 17.54 10.19
N ARG A 452 0.06 18.29 9.34
CA ARG A 452 0.51 19.65 9.64
C ARG A 452 -0.54 20.64 9.14
N ASP A 453 -1.08 21.45 10.05
CA ASP A 453 -2.09 22.47 9.72
C ASP A 453 -1.63 23.47 8.63
N ASP A 454 -0.32 23.71 8.52
CA ASP A 454 0.27 24.62 7.53
C ASP A 454 0.63 23.94 6.19
N ALA A 455 0.36 22.64 6.04
CA ALA A 455 0.73 21.93 4.82
C ALA A 455 -0.34 22.09 3.74
N GLU A 456 0.09 22.71 2.64
CA GLU A 456 -0.74 23.01 1.48
C GLU A 456 -1.05 21.79 0.59
N PHE A 457 -0.25 20.73 0.72
CA PHE A 457 -0.37 19.50 -0.06
C PHE A 457 -0.62 18.27 0.82
N PRO A 458 -1.32 17.24 0.30
CA PRO A 458 -1.49 15.98 1.00
C PRO A 458 -0.15 15.25 1.22
N ASP A 459 -0.11 14.38 2.23
CA ASP A 459 0.99 13.47 2.45
C ASP A 459 0.91 12.29 1.47
N GLU A 460 1.66 12.39 0.38
CA GLU A 460 1.74 11.39 -0.66
C GLU A 460 3.02 10.54 -0.53
N ARG A 461 2.87 9.23 -0.75
CA ARG A 461 3.94 8.24 -0.62
C ARG A 461 3.81 7.17 -1.69
N LYS A 462 4.95 6.69 -2.21
CA LYS A 462 5.02 5.52 -3.09
C LYS A 462 5.70 4.38 -2.35
N LEU A 463 5.05 3.22 -2.31
CA LEU A 463 5.66 1.98 -1.85
C LEU A 463 6.06 1.15 -3.08
N SER A 464 7.37 1.03 -3.31
CA SER A 464 7.95 0.30 -4.44
C SER A 464 8.85 -0.88 -4.02
N VAL A 465 8.94 -1.17 -2.72
CA VAL A 465 9.79 -2.24 -2.18
C VAL A 465 9.23 -3.59 -2.60
N PRO A 466 9.97 -4.48 -3.30
CA PRO A 466 9.51 -5.82 -3.61
C PRO A 466 9.06 -6.59 -2.37
N ASN A 467 8.05 -7.44 -2.50
CA ASN A 467 7.47 -8.22 -1.40
C ASN A 467 6.87 -7.38 -0.24
N SER A 468 6.75 -6.06 -0.39
CA SER A 468 6.13 -5.23 0.63
C SER A 468 4.60 -5.30 0.62
N ARG A 469 3.99 -5.03 1.78
CA ARG A 469 2.55 -4.97 1.98
C ARG A 469 2.18 -3.72 2.76
N LEU A 470 1.07 -3.11 2.36
CA LEU A 470 0.33 -2.11 3.09
C LEU A 470 -1.07 -2.68 3.33
N PHE A 471 -1.52 -2.73 4.58
CA PHE A 471 -2.72 -3.52 4.90
C PHE A 471 -3.53 -2.99 6.06
N MET A 472 -4.79 -3.39 6.09
CA MET A 472 -5.69 -3.31 7.24
C MET A 472 -5.95 -4.74 7.73
N ALA A 473 -5.83 -4.97 9.02
CA ALA A 473 -6.09 -6.25 9.67
C ALA A 473 -6.40 -6.02 11.15
N GLU A 474 -7.15 -6.93 11.76
CA GLU A 474 -7.42 -6.88 13.19
C GLU A 474 -6.15 -7.19 14.00
N GLY A 475 -5.91 -6.45 15.09
CA GLY A 475 -4.79 -6.72 16.01
C GLY A 475 -3.39 -6.44 15.44
N ILE A 476 -3.25 -5.56 14.44
CA ILE A 476 -1.95 -5.14 13.85
C ILE A 476 -0.95 -4.79 14.95
N ASP A 477 -1.35 -3.87 15.83
CA ASP A 477 -0.52 -3.33 16.90
C ASP A 477 -0.09 -4.39 17.91
N GLU A 478 -0.99 -5.29 18.30
CA GLU A 478 -0.69 -6.33 19.29
C GLU A 478 0.31 -7.36 18.77
N ARG A 479 0.16 -7.77 17.50
CA ARG A 479 1.10 -8.74 16.89
C ARG A 479 2.44 -8.12 16.54
N MET A 480 2.47 -6.87 16.08
CA MET A 480 3.73 -6.16 15.82
C MET A 480 4.49 -5.82 17.11
N LYS A 481 3.79 -5.57 18.23
CA LYS A 481 4.40 -5.40 19.55
C LYS A 481 4.78 -6.74 20.21
N GLY A 482 4.04 -7.81 19.95
CA GLY A 482 4.27 -9.14 20.53
C GLY A 482 5.56 -9.82 20.10
N VAL A 483 6.11 -9.45 18.93
CA VAL A 483 7.40 -9.96 18.42
C VAL A 483 8.59 -9.13 18.94
N GLY A 484 8.33 -8.00 19.61
CA GLY A 484 9.34 -7.12 20.17
C GLY A 484 8.91 -6.53 21.50
N LYS A 485 9.07 -7.27 22.61
CA LYS A 485 9.34 -6.60 23.89
C LYS A 485 10.69 -5.88 23.74
N MET A 486 10.66 -4.65 23.22
CA MET A 486 11.72 -3.69 23.50
C MET A 486 11.60 -3.33 24.98
N PRO A 487 12.69 -3.42 25.77
CA PRO A 487 12.65 -3.04 27.17
C PRO A 487 12.30 -1.55 27.26
N THR A 488 11.22 -1.24 27.95
CA THR A 488 10.92 0.13 28.35
C THR A 488 12.04 0.65 29.25
N PHE A 489 12.35 1.95 29.15
CA PHE A 489 13.41 2.66 29.89
C PHE A 489 13.51 2.34 31.40
N ALA A 490 12.43 1.85 32.02
CA ALA A 490 12.42 1.42 33.41
C ALA A 490 13.31 0.17 33.69
N GLU A 491 13.51 -0.71 32.71
CA GLU A 491 14.29 -1.94 32.90
C GLU A 491 15.79 -1.74 32.61
N ALA A 492 16.15 -0.83 31.70
CA ALA A 492 17.56 -0.49 31.43
C ALA A 492 18.21 0.30 32.58
N GLY A 493 17.44 1.14 33.29
CA GLY A 493 17.92 1.89 34.45
C GLY A 493 18.19 1.03 35.69
N LEU A 494 17.54 -0.13 35.82
CA LEU A 494 17.72 -1.02 36.98
C LEU A 494 18.99 -1.89 36.84
N MET A 495 19.41 -2.20 35.62
CA MET A 495 20.61 -3.02 35.35
C MET A 495 21.93 -2.22 35.47
N ALA A 496 21.88 -0.89 35.38
CA ALA A 496 23.04 -0.03 35.60
C ALA A 496 23.30 0.32 37.08
N LEU A 497 22.44 -0.14 38.00
CA LEU A 497 22.59 0.03 39.45
C LEU A 497 23.02 -1.27 40.16
N LEU A 498 23.26 -2.35 39.40
CA LEU A 498 23.70 -3.67 39.89
C LEU A 498 25.03 -4.15 39.25
N LEU A 499 25.75 -3.25 38.58
CA LEU A 499 27.18 -3.36 38.27
C LEU A 499 27.89 -2.16 38.89
#